data_AF-A0A1J5PWY1-F1
#
_entry.id   AF-A0A1J5PWY1-F1
#
_cell.length_a   1.000
_cell.length_b   1.000
_cell.length_c   1.000
_cell.angle_alpha   90.00
_cell.angle_beta   90.00
_cell.angle_gamma   90.00
#
_symmetry.space_group_name_H-M   'P 1'
#
loop_
_entity.id
_entity.type
_entity.pdbx_description
1 polymer ?
#
loop_
_entity_poly.entity_id
_entity_poly.type
_entity_poly.pdbx_seq_one_letter_code
_entity_poly.pdbx_strand_id
1 'polypeptide(L)'
;MVISTQKVQKLGVRTETAQLRVLDKTVRAAGRIEPDERRLYTIAPKFEGYVERLHVNVTGQPVTKGQPLFEAYSPDLVSAQREYAIAVQGVAALKDAGSQAQAGMQQLAQSSLLRLKNWDISDEQIKALRSTGATQRTLTFRSPASGIVMEKKAVQGMRFMPGDMLYQVADLSRVWVIADVFEQDLALVKNGAKAKVSINAYPDKTFNGTVTYVYPTLKAETRTVPVRVELANPGLLIKPGMFAQVELQVAAKAPGVTVPVSAVIDSGLRQIVLVQLKEGRYEPREVKLGARSDSYVEVLSGLKEGEPVVVAANFLIDAESNLKSAIGGFASAPTLPASAPGVAPEAAPAKASSHQAVGTVQEVDAKTLTVSISHQAIASLKWPAMTMEFKVANASLLDALKTGAKVSFEFVERQPGEWVITSVKK
;
A
#
# COMPACT_ATOMS: atom_id res chain seq x y z
N MET A 1 -21.97 -23.28 -32.39
CA MET A 1 -21.65 -24.65 -31.94
C MET A 1 -22.92 -25.42 -31.64
N VAL A 2 -23.01 -26.71 -31.99
CA VAL A 2 -24.17 -27.57 -31.68
C VAL A 2 -23.71 -28.80 -30.90
N ILE A 3 -24.26 -28.97 -29.70
CA ILE A 3 -23.98 -30.05 -28.75
C ILE A 3 -25.32 -30.71 -28.40
N SER A 4 -25.36 -32.05 -28.36
CA SER A 4 -26.60 -32.76 -28.02
C SER A 4 -27.02 -32.49 -26.57
N THR A 5 -28.33 -32.39 -26.34
CA THR A 5 -28.93 -32.08 -25.03
C THR A 5 -28.50 -33.07 -23.94
N GLN A 6 -28.42 -34.36 -24.24
CA GLN A 6 -27.91 -35.38 -23.31
C GLN A 6 -26.45 -35.10 -22.87
N LYS A 7 -25.62 -34.54 -23.76
CA LYS A 7 -24.21 -34.24 -23.48
C LYS A 7 -24.09 -32.95 -22.66
N VAL A 8 -24.93 -31.94 -22.94
CA VAL A 8 -25.07 -30.71 -22.13
C VAL A 8 -25.42 -31.07 -20.67
N GLN A 9 -26.35 -32.01 -20.48
CA GLN A 9 -26.77 -32.45 -19.15
C GLN A 9 -25.67 -33.22 -18.41
N LYS A 10 -24.93 -34.11 -19.11
CA LYS A 10 -23.77 -34.83 -18.55
C LYS A 10 -22.60 -33.91 -18.20
N LEU A 11 -22.41 -32.83 -18.95
CA LEU A 11 -21.36 -31.83 -18.71
C LEU A 11 -21.71 -30.85 -17.58
N GLY A 12 -22.94 -30.87 -17.08
CA GLY A 12 -23.37 -29.98 -15.99
C GLY A 12 -23.39 -28.50 -16.38
N VAL A 13 -23.66 -28.21 -17.65
CA VAL A 13 -23.69 -26.84 -18.17
C VAL A 13 -24.76 -26.03 -17.43
N ARG A 14 -24.35 -24.91 -16.84
CA ARG A 14 -25.26 -23.95 -16.21
C ARG A 14 -25.20 -22.64 -16.97
N THR A 15 -26.35 -21.97 -17.05
CA THR A 15 -26.45 -20.63 -17.63
C THR A 15 -27.00 -19.64 -16.62
N GLU A 16 -26.56 -18.39 -16.73
CA GLU A 16 -27.11 -17.24 -16.00
C GLU A 16 -27.42 -16.14 -17.00
N THR A 17 -28.47 -15.35 -16.73
CA THR A 17 -28.83 -14.23 -17.61
C THR A 17 -27.93 -13.02 -17.34
N ALA A 18 -27.48 -12.38 -18.41
CA ALA A 18 -26.81 -11.09 -18.33
C ALA A 18 -27.79 -10.04 -17.80
N GLN A 19 -27.42 -9.36 -16.71
CA GLN A 19 -28.30 -8.41 -16.02
C GLN A 19 -27.62 -7.05 -15.86
N LEU A 20 -28.41 -5.98 -15.94
CA LEU A 20 -27.96 -4.66 -15.52
C LEU A 20 -27.69 -4.68 -14.01
N ARG A 21 -26.43 -4.50 -13.62
CA ARG A 21 -26.05 -4.37 -12.21
C ARG A 21 -25.15 -3.17 -12.01
N VAL A 22 -25.29 -2.59 -10.83
CA VAL A 22 -24.39 -1.56 -10.31
C VAL A 22 -23.22 -2.31 -9.68
N LEU A 23 -22.04 -2.20 -10.27
CA LEU A 23 -20.83 -2.84 -9.75
C LEU A 23 -20.13 -1.91 -8.76
N ASP A 24 -20.22 -2.24 -7.48
CA ASP A 24 -19.40 -1.61 -6.45
C ASP A 24 -17.95 -2.07 -6.66
N LYS A 25 -17.11 -1.17 -7.20
CA LYS A 25 -15.67 -1.40 -7.27
C LYS A 25 -15.08 -1.08 -5.90
N THR A 26 -14.30 -2.01 -5.35
CA THR A 26 -13.52 -1.78 -4.13
C THR A 26 -12.07 -1.54 -4.53
N VAL A 27 -11.50 -0.41 -4.14
CA VAL A 27 -10.08 -0.14 -4.34
C VAL A 27 -9.34 -0.56 -3.09
N ARG A 28 -8.40 -1.48 -3.24
CA ARG A 28 -7.56 -1.99 -2.15
C ARG A 28 -6.20 -1.31 -2.21
N ALA A 29 -5.75 -0.78 -1.08
CA ALA A 29 -4.47 -0.09 -0.95
C ALA A 29 -3.77 -0.50 0.34
N ALA A 30 -2.45 -0.67 0.27
CA ALA A 30 -1.64 -0.77 1.48
C ALA A 30 -1.52 0.62 2.11
N GLY A 31 -1.52 0.68 3.43
CA GLY A 31 -1.38 1.93 4.15
C GLY A 31 -0.53 1.80 5.40
N ARG A 32 -0.08 2.96 5.87
CA ARG A 32 0.68 3.10 7.12
C ARG A 32 -0.04 4.04 8.06
N ILE A 33 -0.04 3.69 9.34
CA ILE A 33 -0.64 4.51 10.39
C ILE A 33 0.36 5.57 10.83
N GLU A 34 -0.11 6.81 10.85
CA GLU A 34 0.64 8.01 11.25
C GLU A 34 -0.13 8.79 12.32
N PRO A 35 0.57 9.53 13.20
CA PRO A 35 -0.11 10.43 14.13
C PRO A 35 -0.82 11.54 13.35
N ASP A 36 -1.95 12.03 13.87
CA ASP A 36 -2.58 13.24 13.33
C ASP A 36 -1.67 14.43 13.62
N GLU A 37 -1.05 15.00 12.59
CA GLU A 37 -0.10 16.12 12.74
C GLU A 37 -0.75 17.35 13.39
N ARG A 38 -2.08 17.52 13.27
CA ARG A 38 -2.83 18.61 13.92
C ARG A 38 -2.92 18.43 15.43
N ARG A 39 -2.59 17.24 15.93
CA ARG A 39 -2.62 16.80 17.33
C ARG A 39 -1.23 16.50 17.87
N LEU A 40 -0.19 16.95 17.17
CA LEU A 40 1.18 16.97 17.65
C LEU A 40 1.48 18.29 18.37
N TYR A 41 2.00 18.18 19.58
CA TYR A 41 2.36 19.31 20.42
C TYR A 41 3.84 19.24 20.73
N THR A 42 4.59 20.22 20.26
CA THR A 42 6.02 20.38 20.53
C THR A 42 6.20 21.32 21.71
N ILE A 43 6.93 20.86 22.73
CA ILE A 43 7.30 21.69 23.88
C ILE A 43 8.71 22.20 23.64
N ALA A 44 8.78 23.47 23.24
CA ALA A 44 10.03 24.19 22.98
C ALA A 44 10.03 25.50 23.78
N PRO A 45 10.89 25.62 24.81
CA PRO A 45 11.02 26.87 25.56
C PRO A 45 11.43 28.05 24.67
N LYS A 46 10.97 29.26 25.03
CA LYS A 46 11.26 30.52 24.31
C LYS A 46 12.44 31.32 24.90
N PHE A 47 13.15 30.72 25.85
CA PHE A 47 14.31 31.27 26.53
C PHE A 47 15.35 30.16 26.70
N GLU A 48 16.56 30.51 27.10
CA GLU A 48 17.59 29.52 27.46
C GLU A 48 17.56 29.18 28.95
N GLY A 49 17.96 27.97 29.28
CA GLY A 49 18.00 27.51 30.66
C GLY A 49 18.57 26.12 30.82
N TYR A 50 18.44 25.59 32.03
CA TYR A 50 18.87 24.25 32.40
C TYR A 50 17.68 23.45 32.90
N VAL A 51 17.56 22.21 32.44
CA VAL A 51 16.58 21.26 32.95
C VAL A 51 17.01 20.84 34.36
N GLU A 52 16.28 21.24 35.41
CA GLU A 52 16.65 20.87 36.79
C GLU A 52 16.03 19.54 37.23
N ARG A 53 14.78 19.28 36.86
CA ARG A 53 14.06 18.05 37.27
C ARG A 53 13.13 17.58 36.16
N LEU A 54 13.11 16.27 35.92
CA LEU A 54 12.15 15.65 35.01
C LEU A 54 11.01 14.99 35.81
N HIS A 55 9.77 15.36 35.52
CA HIS A 55 8.58 14.68 36.04
C HIS A 55 8.14 13.54 35.11
N VAL A 56 8.34 13.74 33.80
CA VAL A 56 8.09 12.75 32.75
C VAL A 56 9.43 12.39 32.13
N ASN A 57 9.94 11.21 32.44
CA ASN A 57 11.34 10.85 32.17
C ASN A 57 11.51 9.79 31.08
N VAL A 58 10.44 9.22 30.53
CA VAL A 58 10.49 8.18 29.49
C VAL A 58 9.58 8.48 28.29
N THR A 59 10.04 8.09 27.11
CA THR A 59 9.23 8.10 25.88
C THR A 59 8.13 7.02 25.97
N GLY A 60 6.96 7.30 25.40
CA GLY A 60 5.78 6.42 25.47
C GLY A 60 4.93 6.63 26.73
N GLN A 61 5.35 7.47 27.68
CA GLN A 61 4.56 7.77 28.88
C GLN A 61 3.28 8.54 28.51
N PRO A 62 2.11 8.16 29.05
CA PRO A 62 0.90 8.96 28.93
C PRO A 62 0.97 10.20 29.82
N VAL A 63 0.46 11.31 29.30
CA VAL A 63 0.37 12.59 30.02
C VAL A 63 -1.02 13.20 29.88
N THR A 64 -1.46 13.92 30.90
CA THR A 64 -2.71 14.69 30.87
C THR A 64 -2.42 16.18 30.63
N LYS A 65 -3.39 16.90 30.06
CA LYS A 65 -3.31 18.36 29.92
C LYS A 65 -3.05 19.02 31.27
N GLY A 66 -2.02 19.85 31.36
CA GLY A 66 -1.60 20.54 32.58
C GLY A 66 -0.65 19.72 33.46
N GLN A 67 -0.39 18.45 33.16
CA GLN A 67 0.55 17.64 33.94
C GLN A 67 1.99 18.21 33.86
N PRO A 68 2.71 18.33 34.98
CA PRO A 68 4.13 18.69 34.98
C PRO A 68 4.97 17.74 34.12
N LEU A 69 5.77 18.30 33.20
CA LEU A 69 6.70 17.56 32.35
C LEU A 69 8.12 17.63 32.91
N PHE A 70 8.60 18.85 33.14
CA PHE A 70 9.91 19.13 33.70
C PHE A 70 9.94 20.50 34.39
N GLU A 71 10.95 20.70 35.21
CA GLU A 71 11.30 21.99 35.81
C GLU A 71 12.56 22.51 35.15
N ALA A 72 12.57 23.81 34.83
CA ALA A 72 13.72 24.49 34.26
C ALA A 72 14.13 25.69 35.10
N TYR A 73 15.43 25.89 35.21
CA TYR A 73 16.05 27.11 35.73
C TYR A 73 16.54 27.97 34.57
N SER A 74 16.26 29.27 34.62
CA SER A 74 16.82 30.24 33.67
C SER A 74 17.23 31.50 34.43
N PRO A 75 18.51 31.91 34.35
CA PRO A 75 18.98 33.15 34.97
C PRO A 75 18.17 34.38 34.51
N ASP A 76 17.90 34.48 33.21
CA ASP A 76 17.16 35.58 32.61
C ASP A 76 15.70 35.61 33.07
N LEU A 77 15.08 34.43 33.21
CA LEU A 77 13.73 34.33 33.76
C LEU A 77 13.69 34.84 35.20
N VAL A 78 14.64 34.41 36.04
CA VAL A 78 14.72 34.87 37.43
C VAL A 78 14.96 36.38 37.50
N SER A 79 15.81 36.94 36.64
CA SER A 79 16.02 38.40 36.56
C SER A 79 14.73 39.13 36.21
N ALA A 80 14.03 38.68 35.16
CA ALA A 80 12.77 39.29 34.72
C ALA A 80 11.67 39.20 35.78
N GLN A 81 11.60 38.09 36.53
CA GLN A 81 10.66 37.95 37.65
C GLN A 81 10.97 38.95 38.77
N ARG A 82 12.26 39.14 39.11
CA ARG A 82 12.68 40.12 40.13
C ARG A 82 12.38 41.55 39.70
N GLU A 83 12.70 41.90 38.46
CA GLU A 83 12.39 43.20 37.87
C GLU A 83 10.88 43.49 37.94
N TYR A 84 10.04 42.52 37.54
CA TYR A 84 8.58 42.66 37.62
C TYR A 84 8.09 42.82 39.06
N ALA A 85 8.57 41.99 40.00
CA ALA A 85 8.15 42.04 41.39
C ALA A 85 8.50 43.39 42.05
N ILE A 86 9.74 43.87 41.84
CA ILE A 86 10.21 45.17 42.35
C ILE A 86 9.37 46.31 41.74
N ALA A 87 9.13 46.27 40.43
CA ALA A 87 8.35 47.32 39.77
C ALA A 87 6.90 47.38 40.29
N VAL A 88 6.24 46.23 40.46
CA VAL A 88 4.88 46.17 40.99
C VAL A 88 4.81 46.64 42.44
N GLN A 89 5.77 46.25 43.28
CA GLN A 89 5.88 46.73 44.66
C GLN A 89 6.17 48.24 44.70
N GLY A 90 7.03 48.74 43.82
CA GLY A 90 7.34 50.16 43.66
C GLY A 90 6.11 50.99 43.28
N VAL A 91 5.29 50.52 42.34
CA VAL A 91 4.01 51.19 42.01
C VAL A 91 3.07 51.25 43.21
N ALA A 92 3.02 50.20 44.03
CA ALA A 92 2.17 50.17 45.23
C ALA A 92 2.71 51.08 46.36
N ALA A 93 4.02 51.14 46.55
CA ALA A 93 4.67 51.96 47.57
C ALA A 93 4.66 53.46 47.23
N LEU A 94 4.71 53.80 45.94
CA LEU A 94 4.70 55.17 45.44
C LEU A 94 3.29 55.73 45.20
N LYS A 95 2.26 55.13 45.83
CA LYS A 95 0.86 55.55 45.67
C LYS A 95 0.63 57.02 46.08
N ASP A 96 1.44 57.53 47.00
CA ASP A 96 1.39 58.91 47.51
C ASP A 96 2.55 59.77 46.98
N ALA A 97 3.39 59.25 46.07
CA ALA A 97 4.55 59.95 45.51
C ALA A 97 4.23 60.61 44.15
N GLY A 98 5.11 61.49 43.69
CA GLY A 98 4.93 62.26 42.45
C GLY A 98 4.68 61.41 41.19
N SER A 99 3.83 61.91 40.29
CA SER A 99 3.32 61.20 39.10
C SER A 99 4.39 60.61 38.19
N GLN A 100 5.55 61.26 38.06
CA GLN A 100 6.64 60.81 37.18
C GLN A 100 7.33 59.53 37.68
N ALA A 101 7.56 59.40 38.98
CA ALA A 101 8.18 58.21 39.57
C ALA A 101 7.25 56.99 39.48
N GLN A 102 5.96 57.23 39.69
CA GLN A 102 4.93 56.21 39.52
C GLN A 102 4.82 55.74 38.05
N ALA A 103 4.83 56.68 37.09
CA ALA A 103 4.80 56.35 35.67
C ALA A 103 6.01 55.51 35.22
N GLY A 104 7.22 55.84 35.70
CA GLY A 104 8.42 55.05 35.42
C GLY A 104 8.33 53.61 35.94
N MET A 105 7.83 53.41 37.16
CA MET A 105 7.63 52.08 37.74
C MET A 105 6.52 51.29 37.03
N GLN A 106 5.44 51.96 36.61
CA GLN A 106 4.38 51.34 35.81
C GLN A 106 4.91 50.86 34.46
N GLN A 107 5.73 51.66 33.78
CA GLN A 107 6.36 51.29 32.53
C GLN A 107 7.28 50.08 32.72
N LEU A 108 8.12 50.07 33.76
CA LEU A 108 8.99 48.93 34.07
C LEU A 108 8.20 47.64 34.35
N ALA A 109 7.11 47.74 35.12
CA ALA A 109 6.22 46.62 35.39
C ALA A 109 5.59 46.09 34.11
N GLN A 110 5.14 46.97 33.21
CA GLN A 110 4.57 46.58 31.92
C GLN A 110 5.60 45.92 31.01
N SER A 111 6.81 46.49 30.89
CA SER A 111 7.88 45.91 30.07
C SER A 111 8.32 44.53 30.58
N SER A 112 8.45 44.37 31.90
CA SER A 112 8.81 43.09 32.51
C SER A 112 7.69 42.05 32.33
N LEU A 113 6.43 42.46 32.47
CA LEU A 113 5.27 41.62 32.21
C LEU A 113 5.22 41.14 30.75
N LEU A 114 5.46 42.04 29.80
CA LEU A 114 5.52 41.69 28.38
C LEU A 114 6.62 40.68 28.10
N ARG A 115 7.81 40.83 28.71
CA ARG A 115 8.90 39.85 28.58
C ARG A 115 8.49 38.47 29.09
N LEU A 116 7.90 38.40 30.29
CA LEU A 116 7.39 37.13 30.87
C LEU A 116 6.30 36.51 30.00
N LYS A 117 5.37 37.31 29.46
CA LYS A 117 4.34 36.82 28.54
C LYS A 117 4.90 36.32 27.22
N ASN A 118 5.91 36.98 26.66
CA ASN A 118 6.58 36.54 25.44
C ASN A 118 7.28 35.18 25.61
N TRP A 119 7.63 34.82 26.85
CA TRP A 119 8.16 33.51 27.21
C TRP A 119 7.08 32.47 27.57
N ASP A 120 5.81 32.77 27.29
CA ASP A 120 4.65 31.92 27.59
C ASP A 120 4.53 31.51 29.06
N ILE A 121 5.01 32.35 29.98
CA ILE A 121 4.75 32.17 31.40
C ILE A 121 3.24 32.37 31.62
N SER A 122 2.59 31.41 32.30
CA SER A 122 1.13 31.45 32.43
C SER A 122 0.66 32.62 33.29
N ASP A 123 -0.54 33.13 33.02
CA ASP A 123 -1.12 34.20 33.84
C ASP A 123 -1.29 33.77 35.31
N GLU A 124 -1.48 32.48 35.58
CA GLU A 124 -1.49 31.92 36.93
C GLU A 124 -0.13 32.07 37.64
N GLN A 125 0.97 31.79 36.93
CA GLN A 125 2.33 31.95 37.44
C GLN A 125 2.66 33.43 37.66
N ILE A 126 2.26 34.31 36.74
CA ILE A 126 2.42 35.76 36.88
C ILE A 126 1.61 36.30 38.07
N LYS A 127 0.37 35.82 38.25
CA LYS A 127 -0.47 36.19 39.39
C LYS A 127 0.14 35.74 40.72
N ALA A 128 0.69 34.52 40.77
CA ALA A 128 1.39 34.02 41.94
C ALA A 128 2.63 34.86 42.28
N LEU A 129 3.40 35.29 41.27
CA LEU A 129 4.54 36.19 41.45
C LEU A 129 4.11 37.55 42.04
N ARG A 130 2.98 38.10 41.56
CA ARG A 130 2.41 39.36 42.08
C ARG A 130 1.91 39.25 43.52
N SER A 131 1.26 38.15 43.89
CA SER A 131 0.67 38.00 45.22
C SER A 131 1.69 37.62 46.29
N THR A 132 2.66 36.77 45.95
CA THR A 132 3.67 36.30 46.91
C THR A 132 4.89 37.20 46.99
N GLY A 133 5.18 37.98 45.93
CA GLY A 133 6.44 38.72 45.79
C GLY A 133 7.69 37.82 45.74
N ALA A 134 7.50 36.50 45.75
CA ALA A 134 8.57 35.52 45.82
C ALA A 134 8.93 35.08 44.40
N THR A 135 10.16 35.39 43.99
CA THR A 135 10.71 34.91 42.71
C THR A 135 10.98 33.42 42.80
N GLN A 136 10.46 32.66 41.84
CA GLN A 136 10.69 31.23 41.78
C GLN A 136 11.97 30.96 41.00
N ARG A 137 12.86 30.17 41.59
CA ARG A 137 14.09 29.75 40.91
C ARG A 137 13.78 28.88 39.70
N THR A 138 12.86 27.93 39.83
CA THR A 138 12.47 27.02 38.75
C THR A 138 11.08 27.33 38.23
N LEU A 139 10.89 27.05 36.94
CA LEU A 139 9.60 27.08 36.27
C LEU A 139 9.18 25.67 35.89
N THR A 140 7.97 25.28 36.25
CA THR A 140 7.39 24.01 35.82
C THR A 140 6.75 24.17 34.44
N PHE A 141 7.27 23.44 33.45
CA PHE A 141 6.64 23.27 32.15
C PHE A 141 5.60 22.16 32.22
N ARG A 142 4.43 22.43 31.66
CA ARG A 142 3.27 21.53 31.71
C ARG A 142 2.87 21.08 30.31
N SER A 143 2.24 19.91 30.22
CA SER A 143 1.73 19.41 28.94
C SER A 143 0.58 20.29 28.43
N PRO A 144 0.62 20.76 27.17
CA PRO A 144 -0.47 21.56 26.60
C PRO A 144 -1.72 20.72 26.26
N ALA A 145 -1.57 19.40 26.16
CA ALA A 145 -2.63 18.47 25.80
C ALA A 145 -2.49 17.13 26.53
N SER A 146 -3.57 16.34 26.55
CA SER A 146 -3.52 14.94 26.98
C SER A 146 -3.08 14.06 25.81
N GLY A 147 -2.13 13.16 26.01
CA GLY A 147 -1.57 12.36 24.94
C GLY A 147 -0.45 11.44 25.39
N ILE A 148 0.34 10.95 24.44
CA ILE A 148 1.52 10.11 24.66
C ILE A 148 2.77 10.90 24.29
N VAL A 149 3.82 10.78 25.10
CA VAL A 149 5.14 11.35 24.78
C VAL A 149 5.76 10.57 23.62
N MET A 150 5.83 11.18 22.43
CA MET A 150 6.43 10.59 21.24
C MET A 150 7.95 10.74 21.24
N GLU A 151 8.45 11.89 21.69
CA GLU A 151 9.88 12.17 21.81
C GLU A 151 10.18 12.88 23.13
N LYS A 152 11.31 12.52 23.75
CA LYS A 152 11.85 13.16 24.94
C LYS A 152 13.35 13.40 24.76
N LYS A 153 13.72 14.60 24.34
CA LYS A 153 15.12 15.02 24.20
C LYS A 153 15.67 15.66 25.49
N ALA A 154 14.79 16.12 26.38
CA ALA A 154 15.20 16.69 27.66
C ALA A 154 15.94 15.66 28.53
N VAL A 155 17.12 16.04 29.03
CA VAL A 155 17.90 15.29 30.02
C VAL A 155 18.11 16.17 31.24
N GLN A 156 18.02 15.59 32.43
CA GLN A 156 18.26 16.35 33.66
C GLN A 156 19.69 16.89 33.70
N GLY A 157 19.85 18.16 34.04
CA GLY A 157 21.13 18.90 34.01
C GLY A 157 21.48 19.51 32.64
N MET A 158 20.76 19.16 31.58
CA MET A 158 21.04 19.65 30.23
C MET A 158 20.70 21.13 30.09
N ARG A 159 21.59 21.89 29.42
CA ARG A 159 21.28 23.24 28.94
C ARG A 159 20.44 23.15 27.66
N PHE A 160 19.41 23.98 27.55
CA PHE A 160 18.62 24.16 26.34
C PHE A 160 18.67 25.61 25.86
N MET A 161 18.54 25.78 24.55
CA MET A 161 18.42 27.06 23.88
C MET A 161 16.95 27.33 23.50
N PRO A 162 16.58 28.60 23.23
CA PRO A 162 15.25 28.92 22.73
C PRO A 162 14.96 28.17 21.43
N GLY A 163 13.80 27.52 21.36
CA GLY A 163 13.38 26.74 20.20
C GLY A 163 13.82 25.28 20.21
N ASP A 164 14.67 24.85 21.16
CA ASP A 164 15.01 23.43 21.30
C ASP A 164 13.76 22.61 21.63
N MET A 165 13.48 21.59 20.83
CA MET A 165 12.40 20.64 21.12
C MET A 165 12.81 19.73 22.28
N LEU A 166 12.21 19.94 23.45
CA LEU A 166 12.49 19.15 24.65
C LEU A 166 11.58 17.93 24.76
N TYR A 167 10.31 18.09 24.41
CA TYR A 167 9.30 17.03 24.33
C TYR A 167 8.45 17.18 23.09
N GLN A 168 7.95 16.05 22.60
CA GLN A 168 6.85 15.99 21.64
C GLN A 168 5.75 15.10 22.21
N VAL A 169 4.53 15.62 22.29
CA VAL A 169 3.36 14.90 22.79
C VAL A 169 2.35 14.78 21.67
N ALA A 170 1.82 13.58 21.45
CA ALA A 170 0.77 13.31 20.47
C ALA A 170 -0.52 12.90 21.15
N ASP A 171 -1.63 13.55 20.81
CA ASP A 171 -2.95 13.01 21.10
C ASP A 171 -3.32 11.97 20.04
N LEU A 172 -3.22 10.70 20.43
CA LEU A 172 -3.48 9.53 19.58
C LEU A 172 -4.94 9.08 19.57
N SER A 173 -5.88 9.86 20.11
CA SER A 173 -7.32 9.56 20.07
C SER A 173 -7.88 9.46 18.64
N ARG A 174 -7.21 10.11 17.69
CA ARG A 174 -7.39 9.95 16.25
C ARG A 174 -6.04 9.75 15.58
N VAL A 175 -6.02 8.91 14.56
CA VAL A 175 -4.83 8.62 13.76
C VAL A 175 -5.17 8.77 12.28
N TRP A 176 -4.13 8.92 11.48
CA TRP A 176 -4.23 8.89 10.03
C TRP A 176 -3.75 7.56 9.50
N VAL A 177 -4.42 7.06 8.47
CA VAL A 177 -3.90 6.00 7.62
C VAL A 177 -3.57 6.63 6.28
N ILE A 178 -2.30 6.59 5.93
CA ILE A 178 -1.82 7.04 4.62
C ILE A 178 -1.81 5.81 3.72
N ALA A 179 -2.84 5.71 2.87
CA ALA A 179 -3.03 4.63 1.92
C ALA A 179 -2.39 4.98 0.58
N ASP A 180 -1.55 4.11 0.04
CA ASP A 180 -0.92 4.30 -1.26
C ASP A 180 -1.82 3.71 -2.36
N VAL A 181 -2.53 4.57 -3.08
CA VAL A 181 -3.48 4.19 -4.14
C VAL A 181 -2.79 4.27 -5.50
N PHE A 182 -2.92 3.24 -6.34
CA PHE A 182 -2.35 3.24 -7.69
C PHE A 182 -2.98 4.31 -8.59
N GLU A 183 -2.16 4.88 -9.48
CA GLU A 183 -2.56 5.93 -10.43
C GLU A 183 -3.83 5.56 -11.24
N GLN A 184 -3.95 4.31 -11.68
CA GLN A 184 -5.10 3.80 -12.45
C GLN A 184 -6.44 3.85 -11.72
N ASP A 185 -6.42 3.83 -10.38
CA ASP A 185 -7.62 3.80 -9.54
C ASP A 185 -7.95 5.17 -8.92
N LEU A 186 -7.05 6.13 -9.04
CA LEU A 186 -7.16 7.45 -8.41
C LEU A 186 -8.42 8.21 -8.82
N ALA A 187 -8.82 8.12 -10.09
CA ALA A 187 -10.01 8.80 -10.62
C ALA A 187 -11.32 8.39 -9.91
N LEU A 188 -11.31 7.22 -9.26
CA LEU A 188 -12.46 6.70 -8.53
C LEU A 188 -12.46 7.26 -7.09
N VAL A 189 -11.30 7.50 -6.49
CA VAL A 189 -11.17 7.93 -5.10
C VAL A 189 -11.54 9.41 -4.95
N LYS A 190 -12.50 9.70 -4.08
CA LYS A 190 -12.96 11.07 -3.79
C LYS A 190 -12.87 11.38 -2.30
N ASN A 191 -12.69 12.65 -1.97
CA ASN A 191 -12.81 13.13 -0.60
C ASN A 191 -14.22 12.83 -0.07
N GLY A 192 -14.30 12.38 1.18
CA GLY A 192 -15.54 11.93 1.83
C GLY A 192 -15.88 10.45 1.60
N ALA A 193 -15.15 9.73 0.74
CA ALA A 193 -15.36 8.31 0.53
C ALA A 193 -15.14 7.50 1.83
N LYS A 194 -15.94 6.45 2.02
CA LYS A 194 -15.82 5.55 3.17
C LYS A 194 -14.69 4.55 2.94
N ALA A 195 -13.94 4.29 3.99
CA ALA A 195 -12.83 3.35 3.99
C ALA A 195 -13.03 2.32 5.10
N LYS A 196 -12.84 1.05 4.78
CA LYS A 196 -12.64 -0.01 5.78
C LYS A 196 -11.15 -0.24 5.92
N VAL A 197 -10.67 -0.26 7.15
CA VAL A 197 -9.26 -0.42 7.48
C VAL A 197 -9.13 -1.69 8.33
N SER A 198 -8.32 -2.63 7.89
CA SER A 198 -7.92 -3.81 8.65
C SER A 198 -6.44 -3.71 9.02
N ILE A 199 -6.12 -4.14 10.24
CA ILE A 199 -4.77 -4.06 10.80
C ILE A 199 -4.37 -5.47 11.23
N ASN A 200 -3.21 -5.94 10.78
CA ASN A 200 -2.76 -7.32 11.05
C ASN A 200 -2.64 -7.65 12.55
N ALA A 201 -2.36 -6.65 13.39
CA ALA A 201 -2.34 -6.81 14.84
C ALA A 201 -3.71 -7.16 15.45
N TYR A 202 -4.80 -6.89 14.72
CA TYR A 202 -6.18 -7.08 15.16
C TYR A 202 -7.04 -7.65 14.01
N PRO A 203 -6.81 -8.92 13.59
CA PRO A 203 -7.47 -9.50 12.41
C PRO A 203 -9.00 -9.58 12.55
N ASP A 204 -9.51 -9.74 13.77
CA ASP A 204 -10.95 -9.81 14.06
C ASP A 204 -11.63 -8.43 14.14
N LYS A 205 -10.87 -7.33 13.96
CA LYS A 205 -11.39 -5.97 14.07
C LYS A 205 -11.24 -5.22 12.75
N THR A 206 -12.35 -4.66 12.29
CA THR A 206 -12.38 -3.73 11.17
C THR A 206 -12.66 -2.33 11.69
N PHE A 207 -11.87 -1.37 11.23
CA PHE A 207 -12.01 0.03 11.61
C PHE A 207 -12.59 0.82 10.44
N ASN A 208 -13.62 1.64 10.70
CA ASN A 208 -14.23 2.47 9.67
C ASN A 208 -13.62 3.87 9.70
N GLY A 209 -13.08 4.29 8.55
CA GLY A 209 -12.49 5.60 8.34
C GLY A 209 -13.17 6.36 7.21
N THR A 210 -12.75 7.61 7.02
CA THR A 210 -13.20 8.45 5.90
C THR A 210 -12.01 9.11 5.23
N VAL A 211 -12.01 9.12 3.89
CA VAL A 211 -11.00 9.84 3.10
C VAL A 211 -11.17 11.33 3.33
N THR A 212 -10.15 11.96 3.92
CA THR A 212 -10.16 13.40 4.21
C THR A 212 -9.35 14.20 3.21
N TYR A 213 -8.36 13.56 2.57
CA TYR A 213 -7.45 14.24 1.67
C TYR A 213 -6.83 13.26 0.69
N VAL A 214 -6.79 13.64 -0.59
CA VAL A 214 -6.02 12.98 -1.63
C VAL A 214 -4.85 13.91 -1.94
N TYR A 215 -3.62 13.43 -1.78
CA TYR A 215 -2.44 14.27 -1.99
C TYR A 215 -2.30 14.64 -3.47
N PRO A 216 -1.84 15.86 -3.79
CA PRO A 216 -1.72 16.32 -5.17
C PRO A 216 -0.49 15.74 -5.91
N THR A 217 0.35 14.96 -5.21
CA THR A 217 1.63 14.48 -5.72
C THR A 217 1.65 12.95 -5.78
N LEU A 218 2.09 12.42 -6.92
CA LEU A 218 2.33 11.00 -7.13
C LEU A 218 3.76 10.64 -6.73
N LYS A 219 3.92 9.55 -5.98
CA LYS A 219 5.22 8.92 -5.69
C LYS A 219 5.68 8.18 -6.95
N ALA A 220 6.77 8.64 -7.56
CA ALA A 220 7.24 8.13 -8.84
C ALA A 220 7.75 6.67 -8.73
N GLU A 221 8.30 6.32 -7.58
CA GLU A 221 8.94 5.02 -7.30
C GLU A 221 7.90 3.89 -7.27
N THR A 222 6.72 4.18 -6.71
CA THR A 222 5.64 3.20 -6.53
C THR A 222 4.47 3.42 -7.49
N ARG A 223 4.45 4.53 -8.23
CA ARG A 223 3.31 4.96 -9.06
C ARG A 223 2.01 5.03 -8.26
N THR A 224 2.10 5.48 -7.01
CA THR A 224 0.96 5.64 -6.11
C THR A 224 0.76 7.08 -5.68
N VAL A 225 -0.49 7.44 -5.42
CA VAL A 225 -0.87 8.69 -4.79
C VAL A 225 -1.27 8.41 -3.35
N PRO A 226 -0.68 9.11 -2.37
CA PRO A 226 -1.09 8.98 -0.98
C PRO A 226 -2.51 9.50 -0.78
N VAL A 227 -3.32 8.73 -0.08
CA VAL A 227 -4.68 9.08 0.32
C VAL A 227 -4.78 9.00 1.83
N ARG A 228 -5.15 10.12 2.46
CA ARG A 228 -5.30 10.21 3.91
C ARG A 228 -6.70 9.81 4.33
N VAL A 229 -6.77 8.77 5.15
CA VAL A 229 -7.98 8.32 5.81
C VAL A 229 -7.89 8.67 7.29
N GLU A 230 -8.88 9.39 7.82
CA GLU A 230 -8.95 9.68 9.27
C GLU A 230 -9.70 8.56 9.98
N LEU A 231 -9.15 8.10 11.11
CA LEU A 231 -9.67 6.98 11.88
C LEU A 231 -9.70 7.30 13.37
N ALA A 232 -10.82 6.99 14.02
CA ALA A 232 -10.95 7.06 15.47
C ALA A 232 -10.19 5.91 16.13
N ASN A 233 -9.51 6.20 17.25
CA ASN A 233 -8.67 5.23 17.96
C ASN A 233 -9.13 5.04 19.41
N PRO A 234 -10.35 4.51 19.63
CA PRO A 234 -10.84 4.26 20.98
C PRO A 234 -9.93 3.24 21.69
N GLY A 235 -9.56 3.54 22.94
CA GLY A 235 -8.69 2.70 23.74
C GLY A 235 -7.22 2.66 23.30
N LEU A 236 -6.80 3.55 22.38
CA LEU A 236 -5.41 3.67 21.92
C LEU A 236 -4.82 2.36 21.38
N LEU A 237 -5.66 1.52 20.79
CA LEU A 237 -5.28 0.22 20.24
C LEU A 237 -4.33 0.39 19.04
N ILE A 238 -4.68 1.31 18.16
CA ILE A 238 -3.97 1.59 16.92
C ILE A 238 -2.76 2.45 17.22
N LYS A 239 -1.57 1.94 16.91
CA LYS A 239 -0.30 2.63 17.19
C LYS A 239 0.30 3.16 15.88
N PRO A 240 0.86 4.39 15.89
CA PRO A 240 1.67 4.89 14.79
C PRO A 240 2.76 3.90 14.37
N GLY A 241 3.02 3.80 13.07
CA GLY A 241 3.98 2.87 12.48
C GLY A 241 3.43 1.49 12.12
N MET A 242 2.22 1.13 12.55
CA MET A 242 1.56 -0.09 12.09
C MET A 242 1.20 -0.02 10.60
N PHE A 243 1.23 -1.18 9.94
CA PHE A 243 0.69 -1.35 8.59
C PHE A 243 -0.82 -1.65 8.65
N ALA A 244 -1.53 -1.18 7.64
CA ALA A 244 -2.95 -1.42 7.49
C ALA A 244 -3.29 -1.73 6.03
N GLN A 245 -4.30 -2.56 5.83
CA GLN A 245 -4.93 -2.76 4.54
C GLN A 245 -6.18 -1.87 4.49
N VAL A 246 -6.29 -1.06 3.44
CA VAL A 246 -7.39 -0.12 3.25
C VAL A 246 -8.24 -0.56 2.07
N GLU A 247 -9.53 -0.69 2.31
CA GLU A 247 -10.55 -0.93 1.31
C GLU A 247 -11.40 0.32 1.16
N LEU A 248 -11.19 1.04 0.07
CA LEU A 248 -11.94 2.23 -0.29
C LEU A 248 -13.21 1.78 -1.01
N GLN A 249 -14.36 2.11 -0.43
CA GLN A 249 -15.64 1.92 -1.09
C GLN A 249 -15.81 3.06 -2.08
N VAL A 250 -15.88 2.70 -3.36
CA VAL A 250 -15.92 3.68 -4.43
C VAL A 250 -17.28 3.66 -5.08
N ALA A 251 -17.82 4.84 -5.34
CA ALA A 251 -19.16 4.97 -5.90
C ALA A 251 -19.23 4.23 -7.25
N ALA A 252 -20.18 3.31 -7.35
CA ALA A 252 -20.37 2.53 -8.54
C ALA A 252 -20.70 3.43 -9.75
N LYS A 253 -20.21 3.02 -10.92
CA LYS A 253 -20.66 3.59 -12.19
C LYS A 253 -22.13 3.26 -12.43
N ALA A 254 -22.74 3.95 -13.39
CA ALA A 254 -24.09 3.66 -13.87
C ALA A 254 -24.28 2.14 -14.13
N PRO A 255 -25.51 1.61 -14.00
CA PRO A 255 -25.77 0.19 -14.22
C PRO A 255 -25.20 -0.26 -15.58
N GLY A 256 -24.33 -1.27 -15.55
CA GLY A 256 -23.74 -1.88 -16.74
C GLY A 256 -24.26 -3.30 -16.92
N VAL A 257 -24.22 -3.83 -18.14
CA VAL A 257 -24.54 -5.25 -18.38
C VAL A 257 -23.44 -6.07 -17.72
N THR A 258 -23.81 -6.96 -16.81
CA THR A 258 -22.86 -7.77 -16.06
C THR A 258 -23.08 -9.25 -16.30
N VAL A 259 -21.98 -10.00 -16.24
CA VAL A 259 -21.98 -11.46 -16.23
C VAL A 259 -21.11 -11.98 -15.09
N PRO A 260 -21.36 -13.20 -14.58
CA PRO A 260 -20.47 -13.84 -13.63
C PRO A 260 -19.05 -13.91 -14.17
N VAL A 261 -18.05 -13.73 -13.31
CA VAL A 261 -16.64 -13.89 -13.69
C VAL A 261 -16.39 -15.26 -14.31
N SER A 262 -17.10 -16.30 -13.85
CA SER A 262 -16.98 -17.66 -14.37
C SER A 262 -17.51 -17.85 -15.80
N ALA A 263 -18.29 -16.92 -16.34
CA ALA A 263 -18.81 -16.99 -17.71
C ALA A 263 -17.83 -16.46 -18.77
N VAL A 264 -16.79 -15.74 -18.34
CA VAL A 264 -15.80 -15.15 -19.24
C VAL A 264 -14.65 -16.11 -19.44
N ILE A 265 -14.32 -16.41 -20.70
CA ILE A 265 -13.10 -17.10 -21.07
C ILE A 265 -12.11 -16.02 -21.53
N ASP A 266 -11.08 -15.78 -20.72
CA ASP A 266 -10.01 -14.84 -21.03
C ASP A 266 -8.73 -15.60 -21.37
N SER A 267 -8.33 -15.52 -22.64
CA SER A 267 -7.10 -16.15 -23.16
C SER A 267 -5.92 -15.16 -23.21
N GLY A 268 -6.09 -13.95 -22.68
CA GLY A 268 -5.16 -12.82 -22.81
C GLY A 268 -5.22 -12.13 -24.17
N LEU A 269 -5.33 -12.91 -25.26
CA LEU A 269 -5.47 -12.39 -26.63
C LEU A 269 -6.91 -12.06 -27.02
N ARG A 270 -7.87 -12.82 -26.47
CA ARG A 270 -9.31 -12.65 -26.74
C ARG A 270 -10.12 -12.91 -25.48
N GLN A 271 -11.14 -12.11 -25.30
CA GLN A 271 -12.14 -12.22 -24.25
C GLN A 271 -13.46 -12.63 -24.88
N ILE A 272 -13.92 -13.84 -24.56
CA ILE A 272 -15.14 -14.41 -25.15
C ILE A 272 -16.12 -14.87 -24.06
N VAL A 273 -17.41 -14.80 -24.40
CA VAL A 273 -18.50 -15.42 -23.63
C VAL A 273 -19.28 -16.36 -24.55
N LEU A 274 -19.81 -17.45 -23.98
CA LEU A 274 -20.66 -18.38 -24.71
C LEU A 274 -22.12 -18.03 -24.44
N VAL A 275 -22.80 -17.50 -25.46
CA VAL A 275 -24.24 -17.16 -25.39
C VAL A 275 -25.07 -18.36 -25.81
N GLN A 276 -26.06 -18.71 -25.00
CA GLN A 276 -27.00 -19.79 -25.32
C GLN A 276 -28.14 -19.24 -26.20
N LEU A 277 -28.17 -19.63 -27.47
CA LEU A 277 -29.24 -19.22 -28.38
C LEU A 277 -30.50 -20.10 -28.17
N LYS A 278 -30.27 -21.41 -28.03
CA LYS A 278 -31.27 -22.45 -27.75
C LYS A 278 -30.60 -23.59 -26.98
N GLU A 279 -31.37 -24.47 -26.38
CA GLU A 279 -30.82 -25.64 -25.70
C GLU A 279 -29.96 -26.48 -26.65
N GLY A 280 -28.69 -26.70 -26.27
CA GLY A 280 -27.70 -27.38 -27.13
C GLY A 280 -27.06 -26.52 -28.24
N ARG A 281 -27.40 -25.23 -28.40
CA ARG A 281 -26.79 -24.32 -29.37
C ARG A 281 -26.15 -23.11 -28.70
N TYR A 282 -24.83 -23.03 -28.79
CA TYR A 282 -24.00 -22.00 -28.17
C TYR A 282 -23.24 -21.20 -29.23
N GLU A 283 -23.14 -19.89 -29.02
CA GLU A 283 -22.41 -18.95 -29.87
C GLU A 283 -21.28 -18.31 -29.06
N PRO A 284 -20.01 -18.49 -29.47
CA PRO A 284 -18.91 -17.71 -28.90
C PRO A 284 -19.01 -16.28 -29.41
N ARG A 285 -19.01 -15.32 -28.48
CA ARG A 285 -19.08 -13.90 -28.81
C ARG A 285 -17.95 -13.16 -28.13
N GLU A 286 -17.21 -12.39 -28.91
CA GLU A 286 -16.18 -11.50 -28.39
C GLU A 286 -16.82 -10.36 -27.60
N VAL A 287 -16.28 -10.11 -26.42
CA VAL A 287 -16.76 -9.06 -25.51
C VAL A 287 -15.63 -8.15 -25.13
N LYS A 288 -15.96 -6.87 -24.89
CA LYS A 288 -15.05 -5.92 -24.27
C LYS A 288 -15.43 -5.77 -22.82
N LEU A 289 -14.53 -6.17 -21.92
CA LEU A 289 -14.80 -6.12 -20.48
C LEU A 289 -14.50 -4.72 -19.91
N GLY A 290 -15.22 -4.38 -18.84
CA GLY A 290 -15.11 -3.12 -18.10
C GLY A 290 -14.71 -3.35 -16.64
N ALA A 291 -15.41 -2.68 -15.72
CA ALA A 291 -15.16 -2.85 -14.29
C ALA A 291 -15.41 -4.30 -13.84
N ARG A 292 -14.61 -4.77 -12.89
CA ARG A 292 -14.73 -6.11 -12.32
C ARG A 292 -14.88 -6.02 -10.79
N SER A 293 -15.81 -6.78 -10.25
CA SER A 293 -15.94 -7.06 -8.81
C SER A 293 -15.50 -8.50 -8.52
N ASP A 294 -15.61 -8.92 -7.26
CA ASP A 294 -15.22 -10.28 -6.85
C ASP A 294 -16.07 -11.37 -7.54
N SER A 295 -17.34 -11.09 -7.86
CA SER A 295 -18.29 -12.08 -8.41
C SER A 295 -18.70 -11.81 -9.85
N TYR A 296 -18.67 -10.55 -10.30
CA TYR A 296 -19.23 -10.14 -11.58
C TYR A 296 -18.28 -9.22 -12.36
N VAL A 297 -18.41 -9.22 -13.68
CA VAL A 297 -17.66 -8.34 -14.59
C VAL A 297 -18.61 -7.61 -15.53
N GLU A 298 -18.33 -6.33 -15.74
CA GLU A 298 -19.03 -5.46 -16.67
C GLU A 298 -18.66 -5.82 -18.12
N VAL A 299 -19.66 -5.87 -18.99
CA VAL A 299 -19.49 -6.02 -20.43
C VAL A 299 -19.83 -4.69 -21.09
N LEU A 300 -18.82 -3.99 -21.61
CA LEU A 300 -18.96 -2.69 -22.28
C LEU A 300 -19.54 -2.83 -23.68
N SER A 301 -19.23 -3.92 -24.36
CA SER A 301 -19.76 -4.23 -25.69
C SER A 301 -19.74 -5.72 -25.97
N GLY A 302 -20.64 -6.19 -26.83
CA GLY A 302 -20.71 -7.58 -27.28
C GLY A 302 -21.79 -8.42 -26.59
N LEU A 303 -22.51 -7.89 -25.60
CA LEU A 303 -23.60 -8.61 -24.94
C LEU A 303 -24.75 -7.65 -24.60
N LYS A 304 -25.98 -8.13 -24.69
CA LYS A 304 -27.20 -7.39 -24.31
C LYS A 304 -27.77 -7.96 -23.02
N GLU A 305 -28.52 -7.11 -22.31
CA GLU A 305 -29.31 -7.55 -21.15
C GLU A 305 -30.30 -8.66 -21.55
N GLY A 306 -30.45 -9.65 -20.67
CA GLY A 306 -31.35 -10.78 -20.84
C GLY A 306 -30.76 -11.97 -21.61
N GLU A 307 -29.58 -11.83 -22.22
CA GLU A 307 -28.94 -12.94 -22.93
C GLU A 307 -28.40 -13.98 -21.92
N PRO A 308 -28.75 -15.28 -22.06
CA PRO A 308 -28.23 -16.33 -21.19
C PRO A 308 -26.79 -16.69 -21.58
N VAL A 309 -25.88 -16.60 -20.62
CA VAL A 309 -24.46 -16.93 -20.78
C VAL A 309 -24.09 -18.18 -20.00
N VAL A 310 -23.17 -18.99 -20.52
CA VAL A 310 -22.70 -20.20 -19.86
C VAL A 310 -21.73 -19.86 -18.73
N VAL A 311 -22.06 -20.28 -17.50
CA VAL A 311 -21.28 -20.01 -16.29
C VAL A 311 -20.48 -21.21 -15.78
N ALA A 312 -20.77 -22.41 -16.28
CA ALA A 312 -20.11 -23.66 -15.91
C ALA A 312 -19.92 -24.57 -17.14
N ALA A 313 -18.81 -25.32 -17.17
CA ALA A 313 -18.40 -26.17 -18.29
C ALA A 313 -18.15 -25.43 -19.62
N ASN A 314 -17.92 -24.12 -19.55
CA ASN A 314 -17.51 -23.25 -20.65
C ASN A 314 -16.21 -23.73 -21.33
N PHE A 315 -15.20 -24.16 -20.56
CA PHE A 315 -13.97 -24.75 -21.13
C PHE A 315 -14.23 -26.05 -21.89
N LEU A 316 -15.11 -26.92 -21.39
CA LEU A 316 -15.41 -28.21 -22.04
C LEU A 316 -16.22 -28.01 -23.33
N ILE A 317 -17.12 -27.03 -23.36
CA ILE A 317 -17.86 -26.64 -24.56
C ILE A 317 -16.92 -26.06 -25.62
N ASP A 318 -16.00 -25.20 -25.21
CA ASP A 318 -15.02 -24.59 -26.12
C ASP A 318 -14.02 -25.63 -26.67
N ALA A 319 -13.51 -26.52 -25.81
CA ALA A 319 -12.62 -27.61 -26.19
C ALA A 319 -13.28 -28.60 -27.17
N GLU A 320 -14.54 -29.00 -26.91
CA GLU A 320 -15.29 -29.90 -27.80
C GLU A 320 -15.51 -29.27 -29.18
N SER A 321 -15.74 -27.96 -29.23
CA SER A 321 -15.94 -27.30 -30.51
C SER A 321 -14.64 -27.03 -31.26
N ASN A 322 -13.55 -26.69 -30.57
CA ASN A 322 -12.24 -26.61 -31.21
C ASN A 322 -11.83 -27.99 -31.76
N LEU A 323 -12.12 -29.07 -31.02
CA LEU A 323 -11.90 -30.44 -31.46
C LEU A 323 -12.78 -30.80 -32.67
N LYS A 324 -14.09 -30.48 -32.65
CA LYS A 324 -14.97 -30.71 -33.80
C LYS A 324 -14.58 -29.89 -35.03
N SER A 325 -14.15 -28.63 -34.86
CA SER A 325 -13.66 -27.79 -35.96
C SER A 325 -12.36 -28.35 -36.54
N ALA A 326 -11.45 -28.84 -35.69
CA ALA A 326 -10.23 -29.52 -36.13
C ALA A 326 -10.55 -30.81 -36.89
N ILE A 327 -11.42 -31.67 -36.37
CA ILE A 327 -11.83 -32.94 -36.99
C ILE A 327 -12.63 -32.70 -38.29
N GLY A 328 -13.50 -31.69 -38.34
CA GLY A 328 -14.24 -31.30 -39.53
C GLY A 328 -13.34 -30.77 -40.65
N GLY A 329 -12.24 -30.09 -40.29
CA GLY A 329 -11.21 -29.66 -41.24
C GLY A 329 -10.48 -30.82 -41.94
N PHE A 330 -10.39 -31.99 -41.30
CA PHE A 330 -9.84 -33.20 -41.93
C PHE A 330 -10.82 -33.90 -42.89
N ALA A 331 -12.13 -33.64 -42.78
CA ALA A 331 -13.16 -34.26 -43.61
C ALA A 331 -13.46 -33.51 -44.92
N SER A 332 -12.78 -32.38 -45.18
CA SER A 332 -12.93 -31.55 -46.38
C SER A 332 -11.57 -31.26 -47.03
N ALA A 333 -10.92 -32.31 -47.53
CA ALA A 333 -9.77 -32.20 -48.42
C ALA A 333 -10.04 -33.03 -49.69
N PRO A 334 -9.88 -32.50 -50.92
CA PRO A 334 -9.96 -33.29 -52.14
C PRO A 334 -8.78 -34.27 -52.23
N THR A 335 -9.07 -35.46 -52.73
CA THR A 335 -8.17 -36.59 -52.95
C THR A 335 -7.06 -36.30 -53.98
N LEU A 336 -5.81 -36.62 -53.61
CA LEU A 336 -4.72 -36.98 -54.52
C LEU A 336 -4.19 -38.38 -54.13
N PRO A 337 -3.66 -39.19 -55.07
CA PRO A 337 -3.49 -40.63 -54.87
C PRO A 337 -2.23 -41.02 -54.12
N ALA A 338 -2.29 -42.26 -53.63
CA ALA A 338 -1.41 -42.97 -52.71
C ALA A 338 0.05 -43.15 -53.13
N SER A 339 0.93 -43.19 -52.12
CA SER A 339 2.08 -44.09 -52.04
C SER A 339 2.30 -44.47 -50.57
N ALA A 340 2.38 -45.78 -50.30
CA ALA A 340 2.44 -46.41 -48.98
C ALA A 340 3.92 -46.69 -48.56
N PRO A 341 4.20 -47.43 -47.46
CA PRO A 341 4.14 -46.98 -46.07
C PRO A 341 5.45 -47.24 -45.29
N GLY A 342 5.75 -46.48 -44.23
CA GLY A 342 6.86 -46.84 -43.34
C GLY A 342 7.12 -45.91 -42.16
N VAL A 343 6.72 -46.40 -40.97
CA VAL A 343 7.19 -46.04 -39.62
C VAL A 343 6.70 -44.71 -39.04
N ALA A 344 5.83 -44.83 -38.03
CA ALA A 344 5.44 -43.73 -37.14
C ALA A 344 6.59 -43.33 -36.21
N PRO A 345 6.72 -42.02 -35.91
CA PRO A 345 7.08 -41.58 -34.58
C PRO A 345 5.96 -40.72 -33.98
N GLU A 346 5.48 -41.19 -32.85
CA GLU A 346 5.27 -40.45 -31.60
C GLU A 346 4.96 -38.94 -31.68
N ALA A 347 3.81 -38.58 -31.13
CA ALA A 347 3.24 -37.24 -31.12
C ALA A 347 4.14 -36.20 -30.44
N ALA A 348 4.47 -35.13 -31.17
CA ALA A 348 5.10 -33.93 -30.63
C ALA A 348 4.06 -33.02 -29.94
N PRO A 349 4.34 -32.48 -28.74
CA PRO A 349 3.50 -31.48 -28.10
C PRO A 349 3.72 -30.08 -28.71
N ALA A 350 2.76 -29.19 -28.43
CA ALA A 350 2.63 -27.83 -28.96
C ALA A 350 3.92 -27.00 -28.99
N LYS A 351 4.09 -26.22 -30.07
CA LYS A 351 5.23 -25.33 -30.34
C LYS A 351 5.40 -24.28 -29.23
N ALA A 352 6.24 -24.58 -28.24
CA ALA A 352 7.07 -23.56 -27.60
C ALA A 352 8.12 -23.11 -28.63
N SER A 353 8.40 -21.82 -28.72
CA SER A 353 9.51 -21.30 -29.55
C SER A 353 10.80 -21.88 -29.03
N SER A 354 11.34 -22.87 -29.74
CA SER A 354 12.62 -23.49 -29.38
C SER A 354 13.78 -22.63 -29.85
N HIS A 355 14.83 -22.63 -29.04
CA HIS A 355 16.03 -21.84 -29.23
C HIS A 355 17.23 -22.79 -29.30
N GLN A 356 18.16 -22.50 -30.20
CA GLN A 356 19.39 -23.28 -30.34
C GLN A 356 20.57 -22.47 -29.82
N ALA A 357 21.45 -23.14 -29.10
CA ALA A 357 22.67 -22.56 -28.57
C ALA A 357 23.85 -23.54 -28.69
N VAL A 358 25.05 -22.99 -28.67
CA VAL A 358 26.30 -23.74 -28.55
C VAL A 358 27.03 -23.22 -27.33
N GLY A 359 27.48 -24.13 -26.47
CA GLY A 359 28.13 -23.76 -25.22
C GLY A 359 29.03 -24.84 -24.67
N THR A 360 29.76 -24.49 -23.62
CA THR A 360 30.60 -25.43 -22.86
C THR A 360 29.95 -25.69 -21.51
N VAL A 361 29.76 -26.96 -21.17
CA VAL A 361 29.18 -27.40 -19.90
C VAL A 361 30.16 -27.10 -18.77
N GLN A 362 29.74 -26.34 -17.76
CA GLN A 362 30.55 -25.99 -16.61
C GLN A 362 30.29 -26.92 -15.43
N GLU A 363 29.03 -27.22 -15.14
CA GLU A 363 28.63 -28.02 -13.99
C GLU A 363 27.31 -28.74 -14.28
N VAL A 364 27.15 -29.94 -13.74
CA VAL A 364 25.97 -30.78 -13.92
C VAL A 364 25.52 -31.31 -12.57
N ASP A 365 24.29 -30.97 -12.16
CA ASP A 365 23.66 -31.54 -10.98
C ASP A 365 22.60 -32.56 -11.39
N ALA A 366 22.97 -33.83 -11.30
CA ALA A 366 22.10 -34.95 -11.60
C ALA A 366 20.93 -35.11 -10.62
N LYS A 367 21.01 -34.55 -9.40
CA LYS A 367 19.94 -34.65 -8.39
C LYS A 367 18.80 -33.68 -8.69
N THR A 368 19.13 -32.50 -9.21
CA THR A 368 18.16 -31.43 -9.51
C THR A 368 17.82 -31.32 -11.00
N LEU A 369 18.47 -32.14 -11.85
CA LEU A 369 18.36 -32.11 -13.32
C LEU A 369 18.71 -30.73 -13.90
N THR A 370 19.71 -30.07 -13.33
CA THR A 370 20.20 -28.76 -13.78
C THR A 370 21.62 -28.84 -14.33
N VAL A 371 21.92 -27.95 -15.28
CA VAL A 371 23.22 -27.87 -15.94
C VAL A 371 23.59 -26.41 -16.16
N SER A 372 24.79 -26.03 -15.72
CA SER A 372 25.36 -24.71 -15.96
C SER A 372 26.16 -24.75 -17.26
N ILE A 373 25.82 -23.89 -18.22
CA ILE A 373 26.47 -23.85 -19.54
C ILE A 373 26.90 -22.42 -19.84
N SER A 374 28.18 -22.25 -20.21
CA SER A 374 28.68 -21.03 -20.84
C SER A 374 28.36 -21.08 -22.32
N HIS A 375 27.31 -20.37 -22.74
CA HIS A 375 26.84 -20.38 -24.13
C HIS A 375 27.31 -19.14 -24.91
N GLN A 376 27.39 -19.28 -26.23
CA GLN A 376 27.60 -18.16 -27.15
C GLN A 376 26.34 -17.30 -27.29
N ALA A 377 26.43 -16.14 -27.95
CA ALA A 377 25.28 -15.26 -28.13
C ALA A 377 24.09 -15.98 -28.80
N ILE A 378 22.89 -15.81 -28.23
CA ILE A 378 21.66 -16.46 -28.71
C ILE A 378 20.79 -15.40 -29.38
N ALA A 379 20.87 -15.35 -30.72
CA ALA A 379 20.22 -14.31 -31.52
C ALA A 379 18.69 -14.26 -31.34
N SER A 380 18.05 -15.41 -31.17
CA SER A 380 16.58 -15.50 -31.02
C SER A 380 16.05 -14.83 -29.74
N LEU A 381 16.87 -14.73 -28.71
CA LEU A 381 16.52 -14.11 -27.41
C LEU A 381 17.26 -12.79 -27.17
N LYS A 382 18.09 -12.35 -28.13
CA LYS A 382 19.00 -11.20 -28.00
C LYS A 382 19.92 -11.27 -26.77
N TRP A 383 20.34 -12.47 -26.39
CA TRP A 383 21.25 -12.67 -25.25
C TRP A 383 22.72 -12.62 -25.68
N PRO A 384 23.58 -11.93 -24.91
CA PRO A 384 25.03 -12.01 -25.10
C PRO A 384 25.56 -13.38 -24.71
N ALA A 385 26.84 -13.65 -25.01
CA ALA A 385 27.51 -14.82 -24.48
C ALA A 385 27.61 -14.71 -22.94
N MET A 386 27.08 -15.68 -22.22
CA MET A 386 27.05 -15.69 -20.76
C MET A 386 26.98 -17.13 -20.21
N THR A 387 27.18 -17.27 -18.91
CA THR A 387 27.03 -18.54 -18.21
C THR A 387 25.72 -18.51 -17.43
N MET A 388 24.86 -19.50 -17.67
CA MET A 388 23.58 -19.61 -17.00
C MET A 388 23.18 -21.07 -16.81
N GLU A 389 22.23 -21.25 -15.90
CA GLU A 389 21.69 -22.56 -15.55
C GLU A 389 20.48 -22.90 -16.43
N PHE A 390 20.45 -24.15 -16.90
CA PHE A 390 19.34 -24.72 -17.62
C PHE A 390 18.85 -25.97 -16.92
N LYS A 391 17.54 -26.22 -16.93
CA LYS A 391 16.98 -27.52 -16.56
C LYS A 391 17.03 -28.48 -17.74
N VAL A 392 16.98 -29.77 -17.47
CA VAL A 392 17.00 -30.80 -18.50
C VAL A 392 15.64 -31.50 -18.56
N ALA A 393 15.08 -31.67 -19.77
CA ALA A 393 13.73 -32.20 -19.95
C ALA A 393 13.59 -33.67 -19.50
N ASN A 394 14.66 -34.45 -19.52
CA ASN A 394 14.71 -35.82 -19.02
C ASN A 394 16.14 -36.20 -18.55
N ALA A 395 16.26 -37.22 -17.72
CA ALA A 395 17.56 -37.67 -17.18
C ALA A 395 18.51 -38.21 -18.25
N SER A 396 18.00 -38.79 -19.35
CA SER A 396 18.80 -39.38 -20.42
C SER A 396 19.66 -38.37 -21.20
N LEU A 397 19.26 -37.09 -21.20
CA LEU A 397 20.04 -36.01 -21.82
C LEU A 397 21.30 -35.65 -21.01
N LEU A 398 21.37 -36.00 -19.72
CA LEU A 398 22.56 -35.76 -18.88
C LEU A 398 23.77 -36.58 -19.34
N ASP A 399 23.55 -37.74 -19.96
CA ASP A 399 24.64 -38.59 -20.48
C ASP A 399 25.45 -37.89 -21.59
N ALA A 400 24.82 -36.93 -22.28
CA ALA A 400 25.45 -36.11 -23.31
C ALA A 400 26.14 -34.85 -22.75
N LEU A 401 25.85 -34.46 -21.52
CA LEU A 401 26.32 -33.24 -20.86
C LEU A 401 27.38 -33.60 -19.83
N LYS A 402 28.64 -33.66 -20.25
CA LYS A 402 29.78 -33.85 -19.34
C LYS A 402 30.45 -32.51 -19.07
N THR A 403 30.86 -32.26 -17.83
CA THR A 403 31.66 -31.08 -17.47
C THR A 403 32.87 -30.93 -18.41
N GLY A 404 33.04 -29.74 -18.99
CA GLY A 404 34.07 -29.41 -19.96
C GLY A 404 33.73 -29.73 -21.42
N ALA A 405 32.61 -30.41 -21.70
CA ALA A 405 32.21 -30.73 -23.07
C ALA A 405 31.61 -29.52 -23.80
N LYS A 406 31.97 -29.35 -25.07
CA LYS A 406 31.25 -28.46 -25.98
C LYS A 406 30.04 -29.18 -26.51
N VAL A 407 28.88 -28.51 -26.47
CA VAL A 407 27.60 -29.09 -26.87
C VAL A 407 26.80 -28.07 -27.66
N SER A 408 26.07 -28.56 -28.67
CA SER A 408 24.99 -27.84 -29.31
C SER A 408 23.68 -28.35 -28.70
N PHE A 409 22.80 -27.45 -28.25
CA PHE A 409 21.59 -27.84 -27.56
C PHE A 409 20.41 -26.97 -27.95
N GLU A 410 19.23 -27.56 -27.89
CA GLU A 410 17.95 -26.91 -28.10
C GLU A 410 17.22 -26.80 -26.77
N PHE A 411 16.60 -25.65 -26.52
CA PHE A 411 15.90 -25.38 -25.26
C PHE A 411 14.65 -24.52 -25.48
N VAL A 412 13.72 -24.58 -24.53
CA VAL A 412 12.45 -23.85 -24.55
C VAL A 412 12.20 -23.18 -23.19
N GLU A 413 11.44 -22.09 -23.16
CA GLU A 413 10.90 -21.54 -21.92
C GLU A 413 9.63 -22.29 -21.55
N ARG A 414 9.57 -22.86 -20.33
CA ARG A 414 8.35 -23.55 -19.83
C ARG A 414 7.56 -22.70 -18.84
N GLN A 415 8.23 -21.87 -18.07
CA GLN A 415 7.68 -20.85 -17.18
C GLN A 415 8.53 -19.58 -17.30
N PRO A 416 8.01 -18.40 -16.96
CA PRO A 416 8.80 -17.16 -17.03
C PRO A 416 10.14 -17.29 -16.28
N GLY A 417 11.25 -17.29 -17.02
CA GLY A 417 12.61 -17.46 -16.51
C GLY A 417 13.11 -18.89 -16.34
N GLU A 418 12.30 -19.92 -16.66
CA GLU A 418 12.67 -21.33 -16.59
C GLU A 418 12.99 -21.90 -17.98
N TRP A 419 14.29 -22.08 -18.24
CA TRP A 419 14.82 -22.56 -19.52
C TRP A 419 15.17 -24.04 -19.46
N VAL A 420 14.54 -24.83 -20.33
CA VAL A 420 14.63 -26.30 -20.30
C VAL A 420 15.22 -26.83 -21.59
N ILE A 421 16.35 -27.53 -21.51
CA ILE A 421 16.98 -28.24 -22.62
C ILE A 421 16.13 -29.43 -23.02
N THR A 422 15.73 -29.46 -24.30
CA THR A 422 14.92 -30.51 -24.90
C THR A 422 15.72 -31.44 -25.81
N SER A 423 16.87 -31.00 -26.33
CA SER A 423 17.78 -31.85 -27.10
C SER A 423 19.24 -31.41 -26.98
N VAL A 424 20.17 -32.36 -27.07
CA VAL A 424 21.63 -32.11 -27.04
C VAL A 424 22.30 -32.90 -28.17
N LYS A 425 23.20 -32.25 -28.90
CA LYS A 425 24.09 -32.80 -29.92
C LYS A 425 25.55 -32.56 -29.51
N LYS A 426 26.39 -33.58 -29.63
CA LYS A 426 27.82 -33.54 -29.32
C LYS A 426 28.63 -32.87 -30.43
#